data_AF-A0A8C8W4Z3-F1
#
_entry.id   AF-A0A8C8W4Z3-F1
#
_cell.length_a   1.000
_cell.length_b   1.000
_cell.length_c   1.000
_cell.angle_alpha   90.00
_cell.angle_beta   90.00
_cell.angle_gamma   90.00
#
_symmetry.space_group_name_H-M   'P 1'
#
loop_
_entity.id
_entity.type
_entity.pdbx_description
1 polymer ?
#
loop_
_entity_poly.entity_id
_entity_poly.type
_entity_poly.pdbx_seq_one_letter_code
_entity_poly.pdbx_strand_id
1 'polypeptide(L)'
;MSSRNQVALVTGGNRGIGFAITRDLCRKFSGDVVLTARDEARGQAAVQQLQAEGLSPRFHQLDIDDPQSIRALRDFLLEEYGGLDVLVNNAGISTDLIHFYIQAEAAMKTNFFGTRAVCMELLPLIKPQGESDR
;
A
#
# COMPACT_ATOMS: atom_id res chain seq x y z
N MET A 1 4.88 24.60 15.54
CA MET A 1 5.41 23.27 15.17
C MET A 1 4.45 22.70 14.15
N SER A 2 4.86 22.58 12.88
CA SER A 2 3.97 22.03 11.84
C SER A 2 3.62 20.59 12.22
N SER A 3 2.34 20.26 12.30
CA SER A 3 1.89 18.87 12.47
C SER A 3 2.51 18.04 11.36
N ARG A 4 3.37 17.08 11.67
CA ARG A 4 3.86 16.12 10.68
C ARG A 4 2.65 15.32 10.22
N ASN A 5 2.27 15.40 8.94
CA ASN A 5 1.21 14.56 8.40
C ASN A 5 1.64 13.10 8.53
N GLN A 6 0.91 12.35 9.35
CA GLN A 6 1.08 10.91 9.45
C GLN A 6 0.52 10.26 8.20
N VAL A 7 1.09 9.14 7.77
CA VAL A 7 0.64 8.43 6.58
C VAL A 7 0.56 6.93 6.78
N ALA A 8 -0.56 6.35 6.37
CA ALA A 8 -0.78 4.92 6.28
C ALA A 8 -0.84 4.48 4.82
N LEU A 9 -0.07 3.46 4.44
CA LEU A 9 0.00 2.93 3.09
C LEU A 9 -0.60 1.53 3.04
N VAL A 10 -1.48 1.28 2.06
CA VAL A 10 -2.03 -0.06 1.78
C VAL A 10 -1.65 -0.50 0.38
N THR A 11 -0.86 -1.59 0.29
CA THR A 11 -0.55 -2.19 -1.02
C THR A 11 -1.73 -2.98 -1.55
N GLY A 12 -2.07 -2.83 -2.83
CA GLY A 12 -3.23 -3.52 -3.43
C GLY A 12 -4.57 -3.12 -2.80
N GLY A 13 -4.70 -1.86 -2.39
CA GLY A 13 -5.88 -1.31 -1.70
C GLY A 13 -7.10 -1.11 -2.60
N ASN A 14 -7.04 -1.40 -3.89
CA ASN A 14 -8.14 -1.15 -4.82
C ASN A 14 -9.26 -2.19 -4.84
N ARG A 15 -9.12 -3.32 -4.13
CA ARG A 15 -10.16 -4.37 -4.09
C ARG A 15 -10.08 -5.23 -2.84
N GLY A 16 -11.14 -6.02 -2.60
CA GLY A 16 -11.16 -7.07 -1.59
C GLY A 16 -10.79 -6.59 -0.20
N ILE A 17 -9.92 -7.34 0.48
CA ILE A 17 -9.46 -7.01 1.84
C ILE A 17 -8.71 -5.67 1.86
N GLY A 18 -7.85 -5.40 0.89
CA GLY A 18 -7.13 -4.13 0.79
C GLY A 18 -8.06 -2.92 0.76
N PHE A 19 -9.12 -2.98 -0.03
CA PHE A 19 -10.13 -1.91 -0.09
C PHE A 19 -10.84 -1.71 1.24
N ALA A 20 -11.24 -2.80 1.90
CA ALA A 20 -11.86 -2.73 3.21
C ALA A 20 -10.91 -2.14 4.26
N ILE A 21 -9.61 -2.50 4.23
CA ILE A 21 -8.59 -1.93 5.11
C ILE A 21 -8.40 -0.44 4.81
N THR A 22 -8.26 -0.03 3.54
CA THR A 22 -8.15 1.39 3.18
C THR A 22 -9.35 2.17 3.70
N ARG A 23 -10.57 1.66 3.47
CA ARG A 23 -11.80 2.29 3.95
C ARG A 23 -11.80 2.48 5.47
N ASP A 24 -11.43 1.44 6.20
CA ASP A 24 -11.39 1.49 7.66
C ASP A 24 -10.29 2.40 8.19
N LEU A 25 -9.12 2.42 7.55
CA LEU A 25 -8.05 3.38 7.85
C LEU A 25 -8.53 4.81 7.61
N CYS A 26 -9.19 5.11 6.49
CA CYS A 26 -9.71 6.46 6.24
C CYS A 26 -10.71 6.92 7.31
N ARG A 27 -11.40 6.01 8.00
CA ARG A 27 -12.35 6.33 9.06
C ARG A 27 -11.69 6.50 10.43
N LYS A 28 -10.55 5.85 10.67
CA LYS A 28 -9.98 5.66 12.02
C LYS A 28 -8.60 6.28 12.20
N PHE A 29 -7.83 6.38 11.13
CA PHE A 29 -6.48 6.92 11.15
C PHE A 29 -6.55 8.46 11.08
N SER A 30 -5.76 9.12 11.92
CA SER A 30 -5.72 10.59 12.02
C SER A 30 -4.97 11.28 10.89
N GLY A 31 -4.19 10.53 10.10
CA GLY A 31 -3.39 11.04 9.00
C GLY A 31 -3.92 10.65 7.62
N ASP A 32 -3.09 10.88 6.61
CA ASP A 32 -3.39 10.55 5.23
C ASP A 32 -3.34 9.04 5.00
N VAL A 33 -4.23 8.54 4.13
CA VAL A 33 -4.24 7.13 3.71
C VAL A 33 -3.89 7.07 2.23
N VAL A 34 -2.81 6.36 1.91
CA VAL A 34 -2.38 6.10 0.53
C VAL A 34 -2.86 4.70 0.12
N LEU A 35 -3.77 4.67 -0.84
CA LEU A 35 -4.20 3.46 -1.54
C LEU A 35 -3.29 3.25 -2.74
N THR A 36 -2.74 2.04 -2.90
CA THR A 36 -2.01 1.69 -4.11
C THR A 36 -2.62 0.54 -4.89
N ALA A 37 -2.35 0.54 -6.19
CA ALA A 37 -2.70 -0.53 -7.11
C ALA A 37 -1.72 -0.54 -8.28
N ARG A 38 -1.56 -1.73 -8.88
CA ARG A 38 -0.77 -1.89 -10.11
C ARG A 38 -1.39 -1.14 -11.29
N ASP A 39 -2.70 -1.26 -11.43
CA ASP A 39 -3.47 -0.65 -12.51
C ASP A 39 -4.07 0.69 -12.04
N GLU A 40 -3.70 1.77 -12.74
CA GLU A 40 -4.10 3.13 -12.38
C GLU A 40 -5.62 3.33 -12.48
N ALA A 41 -6.25 2.83 -13.53
CA ALA A 41 -7.69 3.01 -13.74
C ALA A 41 -8.48 2.36 -12.60
N ARG A 42 -8.12 1.15 -12.19
CA ARG A 42 -8.73 0.46 -11.04
C ARG A 42 -8.41 1.13 -9.72
N GLY A 43 -7.23 1.69 -9.55
CA GLY A 43 -6.85 2.48 -8.38
C GLY A 43 -7.70 3.73 -8.23
N GLN A 44 -7.83 4.51 -9.31
CA GLN A 44 -8.66 5.72 -9.36
C GLN A 44 -10.14 5.40 -9.15
N ALA A 45 -10.65 4.33 -9.75
CA ALA A 45 -12.02 3.88 -9.52
C ALA A 45 -12.27 3.53 -8.03
N ALA A 46 -11.31 2.91 -7.35
CA ALA A 46 -11.42 2.63 -5.92
C ALA A 46 -11.42 3.92 -5.08
N VAL A 47 -10.59 4.90 -5.42
CA VAL A 47 -10.62 6.22 -4.77
C VAL A 47 -11.98 6.90 -4.95
N GLN A 48 -12.55 6.88 -6.16
CA GLN A 48 -13.87 7.46 -6.42
C GLN A 48 -14.98 6.78 -5.59
N GLN A 49 -14.92 5.45 -5.44
CA GLN A 49 -15.86 4.72 -4.58
C GLN A 49 -15.75 5.16 -3.11
N LEU A 50 -14.53 5.33 -2.60
CA LEU A 50 -14.30 5.78 -1.22
C LEU A 50 -14.71 7.26 -1.03
N GLN A 51 -14.49 8.10 -2.04
CA GLN A 51 -14.96 9.48 -2.07
C GLN A 51 -16.49 9.59 -2.03
N ALA A 52 -17.21 8.70 -2.70
CA ALA A 52 -18.66 8.62 -2.60
C ALA A 52 -19.14 8.25 -1.19
N GLU A 53 -18.30 7.63 -0.35
CA GLU A 53 -18.55 7.38 1.07
C GLU A 53 -18.12 8.55 1.99
N GLY A 54 -17.64 9.66 1.44
CA GLY A 54 -17.12 10.80 2.20
C GLY A 54 -15.68 10.61 2.72
N LEU A 55 -14.94 9.64 2.18
CA LEU A 55 -13.55 9.35 2.54
C LEU A 55 -12.59 9.89 1.47
N SER A 56 -11.36 10.25 1.86
CA SER A 56 -10.42 10.92 0.95
C SER A 56 -9.03 10.26 0.92
N PRO A 57 -8.90 8.98 0.51
CA PRO A 57 -7.59 8.38 0.29
C PRO A 57 -6.88 9.03 -0.90
N ARG A 58 -5.55 9.10 -0.85
CA ARG A 58 -4.70 9.45 -2.00
C ARG A 58 -4.37 8.18 -2.78
N PHE A 59 -4.36 8.26 -4.10
CA PHE A 59 -3.86 7.17 -4.96
C PHE A 59 -2.38 7.36 -5.27
N HIS A 60 -1.61 6.28 -5.23
CA HIS A 60 -0.30 6.18 -5.87
C HIS A 60 -0.19 4.83 -6.59
N GLN A 61 0.30 4.83 -7.84
CA GLN A 61 0.52 3.59 -8.58
C GLN A 61 1.62 2.76 -7.88
N LEU A 62 1.41 1.45 -7.74
CA LEU A 62 2.43 0.54 -7.24
C LEU A 62 2.29 -0.83 -7.92
N ASP A 63 3.31 -1.22 -8.69
CA ASP A 63 3.57 -2.61 -8.99
C ASP A 63 4.68 -3.13 -8.07
N ILE A 64 4.33 -4.02 -7.14
CA ILE A 64 5.29 -4.59 -6.20
C ILE A 64 6.30 -5.54 -6.87
N ASP A 65 6.07 -5.92 -8.13
CA ASP A 65 6.98 -6.71 -8.94
C ASP A 65 7.98 -5.83 -9.75
N ASP A 66 7.83 -4.50 -9.71
CA ASP A 66 8.69 -3.53 -10.41
C ASP A 66 9.50 -2.65 -9.44
N PRO A 67 10.83 -2.81 -9.37
CA PRO A 67 11.69 -1.98 -8.52
C PRO A 67 11.60 -0.48 -8.77
N GLN A 68 11.30 -0.04 -10.00
CA GLN A 68 11.17 1.40 -10.30
C GLN A 68 9.89 1.96 -9.69
N SER A 69 8.78 1.25 -9.84
CA SER A 69 7.50 1.60 -9.18
C SER A 69 7.64 1.68 -7.65
N ILE A 70 8.37 0.74 -7.02
CA ILE A 70 8.62 0.79 -5.56
C ILE A 70 9.45 2.02 -5.17
N ARG A 71 10.50 2.36 -5.93
CA ARG A 71 11.32 3.56 -5.65
C ARG A 71 10.55 4.85 -5.84
N ALA A 72 9.70 4.94 -6.87
CA ALA A 72 8.83 6.09 -7.08
C ALA A 72 7.91 6.32 -5.87
N LEU A 73 7.33 5.24 -5.33
CA LEU A 73 6.53 5.31 -4.10
C LEU A 73 7.37 5.72 -2.88
N ARG A 74 8.60 5.20 -2.74
CA ARG A 74 9.53 5.61 -1.68
C ARG A 74 9.79 7.12 -1.73
N ASP A 75 10.11 7.64 -2.90
CA ASP A 75 10.44 9.05 -3.08
C ASP A 75 9.23 9.94 -2.79
N PHE A 76 8.06 9.58 -3.30
CA PHE A 76 6.80 10.22 -2.94
C PHE A 76 6.58 10.28 -1.42
N LEU A 77 6.79 9.16 -0.70
CA LEU A 77 6.60 9.12 0.76
C LEU A 77 7.61 9.98 1.51
N LEU A 78 8.85 10.04 1.05
CA LEU A 78 9.89 10.90 1.62
C LEU A 78 9.60 12.38 1.39
N GLU A 79 9.24 12.74 0.15
CA GLU A 79 8.98 14.13 -0.24
C GLU A 79 7.73 14.69 0.45
N GLU A 80 6.65 13.93 0.50
CA GLU A 80 5.35 14.42 0.99
C GLU A 80 5.22 14.33 2.52
N TYR A 81 5.82 13.29 3.13
CA TYR A 81 5.58 12.95 4.54
C TYR A 81 6.85 12.84 5.39
N GLY A 82 8.03 12.89 4.77
CA GLY A 82 9.31 12.64 5.44
C GLY A 82 9.45 11.21 5.97
N GLY A 83 8.65 10.25 5.48
CA GLY A 83 8.64 8.85 5.92
C GLY A 83 7.23 8.23 5.99
N LEU A 84 7.14 7.06 6.60
CA LEU A 84 5.91 6.24 6.67
C LEU A 84 5.55 5.89 8.13
N ASP A 85 4.27 5.92 8.49
CA ASP A 85 3.81 5.57 9.85
C ASP A 85 3.20 4.17 9.90
N VAL A 86 2.47 3.74 8.86
CA VAL A 86 1.85 2.41 8.78
C VAL A 86 2.05 1.81 7.39
N LEU A 87 2.56 0.57 7.31
CA LEU A 87 2.65 -0.22 6.08
C LEU A 87 1.75 -1.45 6.16
N VAL A 88 0.74 -1.55 5.29
CA VAL A 88 -0.08 -2.75 5.10
C VAL A 88 0.31 -3.46 3.81
N ASN A 89 1.04 -4.56 3.95
CA ASN A 89 1.39 -5.45 2.84
C ASN A 89 0.22 -6.36 2.47
N ASN A 90 -0.66 -5.91 1.57
CA ASN A 90 -1.84 -6.65 1.16
C ASN A 90 -1.84 -7.04 -0.34
N ALA A 91 -1.03 -6.40 -1.18
CA ALA A 91 -0.96 -6.74 -2.60
C ALA A 91 -0.58 -8.22 -2.80
N GLY A 92 -1.37 -8.91 -3.62
CA GLY A 92 -1.17 -10.32 -3.90
C GLY A 92 -2.09 -10.84 -5.00
N ILE A 93 -1.72 -12.01 -5.52
CA ILE A 93 -2.52 -12.79 -6.46
C ILE A 93 -2.93 -14.12 -5.81
N SER A 94 -4.14 -14.56 -6.11
CA SER A 94 -4.59 -15.90 -5.74
C SER A 94 -4.16 -16.90 -6.80
N THR A 95 -3.85 -18.12 -6.38
CA THR A 95 -3.69 -19.25 -7.28
C THR A 95 -4.94 -20.12 -7.25
N ASP A 96 -5.31 -20.68 -8.41
CA ASP A 96 -6.33 -21.72 -8.45
C ASP A 96 -5.69 -23.08 -8.11
N LEU A 97 -6.33 -23.85 -7.23
CA LEU A 97 -5.80 -25.13 -6.74
C LEU A 97 -5.51 -26.14 -7.87
N ILE A 98 -6.25 -26.05 -8.98
CA ILE A 98 -6.12 -26.96 -10.14
C ILE A 98 -4.84 -26.67 -10.94
N HIS A 99 -4.35 -25.43 -10.93
CA HIS A 99 -3.17 -24.99 -11.70
C HIS A 99 -2.05 -24.49 -10.78
N PHE A 100 -2.04 -24.93 -9.52
CA PHE A 100 -1.12 -24.42 -8.50
C PHE A 100 0.33 -24.49 -8.96
N TYR A 101 0.77 -25.60 -9.58
CA TYR A 101 2.16 -25.76 -10.01
C TYR A 101 2.58 -24.76 -11.12
N ILE A 102 1.65 -24.33 -11.98
CA ILE A 102 1.90 -23.31 -13.02
C ILE A 102 1.95 -21.92 -12.39
N GLN A 103 1.05 -21.66 -11.44
CA GLN A 103 0.86 -20.33 -10.87
C GLN A 103 1.73 -20.07 -9.64
N ALA A 104 2.37 -21.10 -9.07
CA ALA A 104 3.20 -21.02 -7.88
C ALA A 104 4.37 -20.04 -8.05
N GLU A 105 5.04 -20.04 -9.20
CA GLU A 105 6.14 -19.11 -9.46
C GLU A 105 5.65 -17.66 -9.47
N ALA A 106 4.54 -17.38 -10.18
CA ALA A 106 3.93 -16.06 -10.21
C ALA A 106 3.46 -15.62 -8.80
N ALA A 107 2.86 -16.53 -8.03
CA ALA A 107 2.41 -16.23 -6.68
C ALA A 107 3.56 -16.00 -5.72
N MET A 108 4.65 -16.76 -5.81
CA MET A 108 5.86 -16.51 -5.02
C MET A 108 6.52 -15.19 -5.43
N LYS A 109 6.55 -14.89 -6.74
CA LYS A 109 7.05 -13.61 -7.26
C LYS A 109 6.30 -12.45 -6.61
N THR A 110 4.97 -12.40 -6.73
CA THR A 110 4.19 -11.27 -6.22
C THR A 110 4.03 -11.31 -4.69
N ASN A 111 3.51 -12.40 -4.12
CA ASN A 111 3.06 -12.42 -2.73
C ASN A 111 4.22 -12.45 -1.73
N PHE A 112 5.38 -12.99 -2.13
CA PHE A 112 6.56 -13.09 -1.27
C PHE A 112 7.68 -12.14 -1.71
N PHE A 113 8.23 -12.32 -2.93
CA PHE A 113 9.39 -11.53 -3.34
C PHE A 113 9.06 -10.06 -3.57
N GLY A 114 7.90 -9.74 -4.15
CA GLY A 114 7.41 -8.38 -4.31
C GLY A 114 7.15 -7.71 -2.96
N THR A 115 6.45 -8.39 -2.05
CA THR A 115 6.27 -7.92 -0.66
C THR A 115 7.61 -7.66 0.04
N ARG A 116 8.57 -8.59 -0.10
CA ARG A 116 9.91 -8.42 0.45
C ARG A 116 10.62 -7.19 -0.15
N ALA A 117 10.52 -6.98 -1.46
CA ALA A 117 11.14 -5.84 -2.13
C ALA A 117 10.56 -4.51 -1.60
N VAL A 118 9.23 -4.42 -1.44
CA VAL A 118 8.57 -3.26 -0.82
C VAL A 118 9.09 -3.03 0.61
N CYS A 119 9.14 -4.07 1.44
CA CYS A 119 9.67 -3.95 2.80
C CYS A 119 11.12 -3.47 2.81
N MET A 120 11.99 -4.03 1.98
CA MET A 120 13.41 -3.62 1.94
C MET A 120 13.58 -2.15 1.58
N GLU A 121 12.71 -1.63 0.70
CA GLU A 121 12.77 -0.23 0.26
C GLU A 121 12.12 0.73 1.28
N LEU A 122 11.00 0.33 1.90
CA LEU A 122 10.18 1.23 2.73
C LEU A 122 10.42 1.10 4.23
N LEU A 123 10.98 -0.01 4.74
CA LEU A 123 11.29 -0.15 6.17
C LEU A 123 12.23 0.96 6.71
N PRO A 124 13.27 1.40 5.97
CA PRO A 124 14.10 2.52 6.41
C PRO A 124 13.36 3.86 6.55
N LEU A 125 12.18 4.00 5.93
CA LEU A 125 11.34 5.20 6.01
C LEU A 125 10.39 5.17 7.21
N ILE A 126 10.25 4.04 7.91
CA ILE A 126 9.32 3.92 9.03
C ILE A 126 9.76 4.85 10.15
N LYS A 127 8.87 5.78 10.51
CA LYS A 127 9.16 6.81 11.51
C LYS A 127 9.31 6.15 12.90
N PRO A 128 10.21 6.66 13.77
CA PRO A 128 10.46 6.09 15.11
C PRO A 128 9.23 6.00 16.01
N GLN A 129 8.16 6.75 15.73
CA GLN A 129 6.90 6.73 16.48
C GLN A 129 6.09 5.43 16.30
N GLY A 130 6.58 4.50 15.47
CA GLY A 130 6.08 3.12 15.38
C GLY A 130 6.66 2.14 16.42
N GLU A 131 7.58 2.58 17.30
CA GLU A 131 7.89 1.83 18.52
C GLU A 131 6.73 2.00 19.51
N SER A 132 5.93 0.94 19.67
CA SER A 132 5.07 0.81 20.85
C SER A 132 5.96 1.00 22.08
N ASP A 133 5.60 1.97 22.91
CA ASP A 133 6.23 2.26 24.20
C ASP A 133 6.73 0.97 24.88
N ARG A 134 8.04 0.91 25.11
CA ARG A 134 8.65 -0.04 26.07
C ARG A 134 8.85 0.66 27.39
#